data_AF-A0A382IB30-F1
#
_entry.id   AF-A0A382IB30-F1
#
_cell.length_a   1.000
_cell.length_b   1.000
_cell.length_c   1.000
_cell.angle_alpha   90.00
_cell.angle_beta   90.00
_cell.angle_gamma   90.00
#
_symmetry.space_group_name_H-M   'P 1'
#
loop_
_entity.id
_entity.type
_entity.pdbx_description
1 polymer ?
#
loop_
_entity_poly.entity_id
_entity_poly.type
_entity_poly.pdbx_seq_one_letter_code
_entity_poly.pdbx_strand_id
1 'polypeptide(L)'
;MGKVFAVGVGPGSQNYITEIVRKIIVGADVVVGYKYTLDIISNLIQGKKVHIITMEDQEKTYQQIKKGLEGGILVVPFTGDVNFSESEVVDRLIEIFGDVEIIP
;
A
#
# COMPACT_ATOMS: atom_id res chain seq x y z
N MET A 1 16.38 5.46 -3.79
CA MET A 1 15.00 5.20 -4.24
C MET A 1 14.23 4.66 -3.05
N GLY A 2 12.99 5.10 -2.83
CA GLY A 2 12.18 4.56 -1.73
C GLY A 2 11.77 3.12 -1.99
N LYS A 3 11.43 2.37 -0.94
CA LYS A 3 10.93 0.99 -1.06
C LYS A 3 9.42 1.01 -1.16
N VAL A 4 8.87 0.23 -2.09
CA VAL A 4 7.42 0.12 -2.27
C VAL A 4 6.99 -1.31 -1.99
N PHE A 5 5.99 -1.47 -1.14
CA PHE A 5 5.41 -2.75 -0.80
C PHE A 5 3.94 -2.77 -1.22
N ALA A 6 3.56 -3.76 -2.02
CA ALA A 6 2.16 -4.11 -2.22
C ALA A 6 1.83 -5.26 -1.26
N VAL A 7 0.85 -5.07 -0.37
CA VAL A 7 0.58 -6.03 0.73
C VAL A 7 -0.86 -6.50 0.74
N GLY A 8 -1.07 -7.81 0.89
CA GLY A 8 -2.39 -8.40 1.10
C GLY A 8 -2.85 -8.20 2.54
N VAL A 9 -4.01 -7.55 2.75
CA VAL A 9 -4.57 -7.33 4.10
C VAL A 9 -5.67 -8.34 4.46
N GLY A 10 -5.84 -9.37 3.64
CA GLY A 10 -6.88 -10.38 3.82
C GLY A 10 -8.29 -9.85 3.50
N PRO A 11 -9.33 -10.63 3.81
CA PRO A 11 -10.69 -10.41 3.30
C PRO A 11 -11.51 -9.36 4.06
N GLY A 12 -10.93 -8.65 5.04
CA GLY A 12 -11.64 -7.60 5.78
C GLY A 12 -11.45 -7.58 7.31
N SER A 13 -11.06 -8.70 7.92
CA SER A 13 -10.79 -8.75 9.36
C SER A 13 -9.31 -8.59 9.66
N GLN A 14 -8.98 -7.78 10.67
CA GLN A 14 -7.62 -7.62 11.17
C GLN A 14 -6.95 -8.94 11.56
N ASN A 15 -7.73 -9.96 11.93
CA ASN A 15 -7.21 -11.27 12.32
C ASN A 15 -6.54 -12.02 11.15
N TYR A 16 -6.81 -11.64 9.90
CA TYR A 16 -6.20 -12.25 8.72
C TYR A 16 -4.94 -11.51 8.24
N ILE A 17 -4.57 -10.39 8.86
CA ILE A 17 -3.33 -9.68 8.52
C ILE A 17 -2.16 -10.48 9.09
N THR A 18 -1.28 -10.96 8.21
CA THR A 18 -0.09 -11.72 8.61
C THR A 18 0.90 -10.85 9.38
N GLU A 19 1.73 -11.49 10.22
CA GLU A 19 2.74 -10.79 11.02
C GLU A 19 3.77 -10.02 10.18
N ILE A 20 4.11 -10.53 8.98
CA ILE A 20 5.02 -9.84 8.07
C ILE A 20 4.39 -8.55 7.52
N VAL A 21 3.11 -8.60 7.11
CA VAL A 21 2.37 -7.43 6.64
C VAL A 21 2.22 -6.39 7.75
N ARG A 22 1.93 -6.82 9.00
CA ARG A 22 1.88 -5.91 10.15
C ARG A 22 3.20 -5.16 10.35
N LYS A 23 4.33 -5.86 10.32
CA LYS A 23 5.66 -5.25 10.48
C LYS A 23 5.97 -4.24 9.39
N ILE A 24 5.62 -4.57 8.14
CA ILE A 24 5.82 -3.68 6.98
C ILE A 24 4.97 -2.42 7.13
N ILE A 25 3.68 -2.55 7.45
CA ILE A 25 2.79 -1.40 7.65
C ILE A 25 3.31 -0.51 8.79
N VAL A 26 3.68 -1.10 9.93
CA VAL A 26 4.21 -0.34 11.09
C VAL A 26 5.54 0.35 10.76
N GLY A 27 6.36 -0.23 9.88
CA GLY A 27 7.60 0.39 9.40
C GLY A 27 7.41 1.44 8.29
N ALA A 28 6.20 1.62 7.77
CA ALA A 28 5.95 2.52 6.64
C ALA A 28 6.04 4.00 7.01
N ASP A 29 6.59 4.81 6.12
CA ASP A 29 6.56 6.27 6.20
C ASP A 29 5.27 6.82 5.57
N VAL A 30 4.86 6.21 4.45
CA VAL A 30 3.68 6.58 3.68
C VAL A 30 2.82 5.35 3.42
N VAL A 31 1.50 5.50 3.60
CA VAL A 31 0.52 4.47 3.23
C VAL A 31 -0.47 5.08 2.24
N VAL A 32 -0.70 4.41 1.12
CA VAL A 32 -1.67 4.84 0.10
C VAL A 32 -2.59 3.69 -0.26
N GLY A 33 -3.90 3.92 -0.30
CA GLY A 33 -4.83 2.85 -0.63
C GLY A 33 -6.29 3.29 -0.71
N TYR A 34 -7.16 2.37 -1.09
CA TYR A 34 -8.59 2.60 -1.06
C TYR A 34 -9.09 2.67 0.38
N LYS A 35 -10.16 3.45 0.60
CA LYS A 35 -10.76 3.61 1.94
C LYS A 35 -10.99 2.27 2.64
N TYR A 36 -11.51 1.27 1.93
CA TYR A 36 -11.78 -0.05 2.47
C TYR A 36 -10.53 -0.73 3.04
N THR A 37 -9.42 -0.77 2.29
CA THR A 37 -8.19 -1.44 2.75
C THR A 37 -7.51 -0.66 3.87
N LEU A 38 -7.61 0.68 3.86
CA LEU A 38 -7.13 1.54 4.94
C LEU A 38 -7.93 1.37 6.24
N ASP A 39 -9.25 1.19 6.15
CA ASP A 39 -10.11 0.96 7.31
C ASP A 39 -9.74 -0.36 8.02
N ILE A 40 -9.42 -1.42 7.26
CA ILE A 40 -8.94 -2.71 7.79
C ILE A 40 -7.69 -2.51 8.65
N ILE A 41 -6.73 -1.71 8.18
CA ILE A 41 -5.42 -1.50 8.83
C ILE A 41 -5.36 -0.24 9.69
N SER A 42 -6.49 0.40 9.97
CA SER A 42 -6.59 1.70 10.66
C SER A 42 -5.79 1.78 11.97
N ASN A 43 -5.78 0.69 12.75
CA ASN A 43 -5.01 0.58 14.00
C ASN A 43 -3.48 0.59 13.81
N LEU A 44 -2.99 0.21 12.63
CA LEU A 44 -1.57 0.10 12.32
C LEU A 44 -0.98 1.37 11.68
N ILE A 45 -1.84 2.26 11.18
CA ILE A 45 -1.44 3.44 10.40
C ILE A 45 -1.61 4.77 11.16
N GLN A 46 -1.88 4.69 12.46
CA GLN A 46 -2.03 5.88 13.31
C GLN A 46 -0.73 6.70 13.32
N GLY A 47 -0.85 8.00 13.07
CA GLY A 47 0.30 8.93 13.03
C GLY A 47 1.15 8.85 11.76
N LYS A 48 0.78 8.02 10.77
CA LYS A 48 1.47 7.92 9.47
C LYS A 48 0.92 8.92 8.45
N LYS A 49 1.69 9.16 7.38
CA LYS A 49 1.21 9.91 6.22
C LYS A 49 0.33 8.99 5.37
N VAL A 50 -0.99 9.16 5.47
CA VAL A 50 -1.98 8.32 4.78
C VAL A 50 -2.61 9.09 3.61
N HIS A 51 -2.65 8.45 2.44
CA HIS A 51 -3.33 8.95 1.26
C HIS A 51 -4.47 8.01 0.87
N ILE A 52 -5.70 8.51 0.91
CA ILE A 52 -6.86 7.78 0.37
C ILE A 52 -6.93 8.06 -1.11
N ILE A 53 -7.05 7.01 -1.92
CA ILE A 53 -7.19 7.10 -3.38
C ILE A 53 -8.52 6.54 -3.87
N THR A 54 -8.90 6.99 -5.06
CA THR A 54 -9.98 6.50 -5.90
C THR A 54 -9.42 6.04 -7.25
N MET A 55 -10.25 5.40 -8.07
CA MET A 55 -9.81 4.99 -9.41
C MET A 55 -9.37 6.18 -10.28
N GLU A 56 -9.96 7.36 -10.06
CA GLU A 56 -9.70 8.58 -10.84
C GLU A 56 -8.41 9.31 -10.44
N ASP A 57 -8.06 9.29 -9.14
CA ASP A 57 -6.95 10.10 -8.59
C ASP A 57 -5.68 9.31 -8.27
N GLN A 58 -5.72 7.98 -8.33
CA GLN A 58 -4.61 7.10 -7.92
C GLN A 58 -3.30 7.45 -8.61
N GLU A 59 -3.32 7.65 -9.93
CA GLU A 59 -2.13 7.96 -10.74
C GLU A 59 -1.47 9.26 -10.26
N LYS A 60 -2.27 10.32 -10.16
CA LYS A 60 -1.82 11.63 -9.70
C LYS A 60 -1.21 11.54 -8.30
N THR A 61 -1.83 10.77 -7.42
CA THR A 61 -1.37 10.58 -6.03
C THR A 61 -0.05 9.80 -5.98
N TYR A 62 0.09 8.72 -6.75
CA TYR A 62 1.34 7.96 -6.85
C TYR A 62 2.50 8.83 -7.36
N GLN A 63 2.27 9.65 -8.39
CA GLN A 63 3.29 10.58 -8.90
C GLN A 63 3.71 11.63 -7.88
N GLN A 64 2.77 12.12 -7.04
CA GLN A 64 3.08 13.05 -5.95
C GLN A 64 3.91 12.38 -4.85
N ILE A 65 3.54 11.16 -4.46
CA ILE A 65 4.28 10.38 -3.46
C ILE A 65 5.69 10.09 -3.97
N LYS A 66 5.85 9.65 -5.22
CA LYS A 66 7.15 9.36 -5.83
C LYS A 66 8.13 10.52 -5.71
N LYS A 67 7.67 11.76 -5.90
CA LYS A 67 8.51 12.97 -5.78
C LYS A 67 8.96 13.24 -4.35
N GLY A 68 8.18 12.85 -3.35
CA GLY A 68 8.44 13.14 -1.93
C GLY A 68 8.86 11.95 -1.08
N LEU A 69 9.00 10.74 -1.65
CA LEU A 69 9.32 9.53 -0.89
C LEU A 69 10.76 9.53 -0.38
N GLU A 70 11.70 10.21 -1.07
CA GLU A 70 13.10 10.46 -0.63
C GLU A 70 13.86 9.27 -0.01
N GLY A 71 13.56 8.03 -0.40
CA GLY A 71 14.20 6.82 0.16
C GLY A 71 13.41 6.14 1.28
N GLY A 72 12.28 6.70 1.70
CA GLY A 72 11.33 6.12 2.64
C GLY A 72 10.55 4.92 2.11
N ILE A 73 9.69 4.39 2.97
CA ILE A 73 8.89 3.19 2.75
C ILE A 73 7.44 3.58 2.42
N LEU A 74 7.00 3.18 1.24
CA LEU A 74 5.61 3.25 0.78
C LEU A 74 4.94 1.88 0.92
N VAL A 75 3.74 1.85 1.49
CA VAL A 75 2.91 0.64 1.54
C VAL A 75 1.58 0.88 0.83
N VAL A 76 1.20 -0.05 -0.05
CA VAL A 76 -0.08 -0.09 -0.75
C VAL A 76 -0.84 -1.35 -0.35
N PRO A 77 -1.92 -1.25 0.44
CA PRO A 77 -2.69 -2.41 0.89
C PRO A 77 -3.77 -2.82 -0.12
N PHE A 78 -3.81 -4.11 -0.44
CA PHE A 78 -4.77 -4.76 -1.32
C PHE A 78 -5.70 -5.67 -0.51
N THR A 79 -6.95 -5.78 -0.95
CA THR A 79 -7.89 -6.75 -0.34
C THR A 79 -7.46 -8.17 -0.70
N GLY A 80 -7.51 -9.09 0.25
CA GLY A 80 -7.12 -10.49 0.01
C GLY A 80 -5.61 -10.64 -0.16
N ASP A 81 -5.22 -11.25 -1.27
CA ASP A 81 -3.83 -11.52 -1.68
C ASP A 81 -3.52 -10.72 -2.95
N VAL A 82 -2.37 -10.04 -2.95
CA VAL A 82 -1.95 -9.16 -4.07
C VAL A 82 -1.85 -9.91 -5.40
N ASN A 83 -1.50 -11.20 -5.40
CA ASN A 83 -1.36 -11.98 -6.62
C ASN A 83 -2.70 -12.28 -7.30
N PHE A 84 -3.81 -12.15 -6.58
CA PHE A 84 -5.16 -12.39 -7.10
C PHE A 84 -5.99 -11.11 -7.25
N SER A 85 -5.55 -10.02 -6.62
CA SER A 85 -6.29 -8.77 -6.56
C SER A 85 -5.69 -7.70 -7.45
N GLU A 86 -6.54 -7.07 -8.27
CA GLU A 86 -6.26 -5.76 -8.89
C GLU A 86 -4.92 -5.69 -9.63
N SER A 87 -4.64 -6.67 -10.50
CA SER A 87 -3.36 -6.80 -11.23
C SER A 87 -2.96 -5.51 -11.97
N GLU A 88 -3.93 -4.77 -12.52
CA GLU A 88 -3.69 -3.48 -13.19
C GLU A 88 -3.10 -2.42 -12.25
N VAL A 89 -3.48 -2.43 -10.97
CA VAL A 89 -2.94 -1.49 -9.98
C VAL A 89 -1.51 -1.88 -9.62
N VAL A 90 -1.20 -3.17 -9.53
CA VAL A 90 0.18 -3.66 -9.32
C VAL A 90 1.07 -3.29 -10.50
N ASP A 91 0.62 -3.52 -11.73
CA ASP A 91 1.35 -3.13 -12.95
C ASP A 91 1.64 -1.62 -12.96
N ARG A 92 0.64 -0.80 -12.61
CA ARG A 92 0.79 0.65 -12.49
C ARG A 92 1.81 1.05 -11.41
N LEU A 93 1.82 0.37 -10.26
CA LEU A 93 2.83 0.63 -9.22
C LEU A 93 4.24 0.31 -9.73
N ILE A 94 4.41 -0.79 -10.48
CA ILE A 94 5.69 -1.19 -11.08
C ILE A 94 6.12 -0.16 -12.14
N GLU A 95 5.21 0.30 -13.00
CA GLU A 95 5.50 1.33 -14.00
C GLU A 95 5.96 2.65 -13.36
N ILE A 96 5.33 3.05 -12.25
CA ILE A 96 5.63 4.32 -11.58
C ILE A 96 6.87 4.22 -10.70
N PHE A 97 6.98 3.19 -9.86
CA PHE A 97 8.00 3.12 -8.81
C PHE A 97 9.18 2.20 -9.17
N GLY A 98 9.05 1.39 -10.21
CA GLY A 98 10.06 0.40 -10.62
C GLY A 98 9.95 -0.85 -9.76
N ASP A 99 10.83 -0.97 -8.76
CA ASP A 99 10.90 -2.14 -7.90
C ASP A 99 9.79 -2.11 -6.82
N VAL A 100 8.86 -3.06 -6.90
CA VAL A 100 7.73 -3.22 -5.97
C VAL A 100 7.79 -4.61 -5.37
N GLU A 101 7.91 -4.69 -4.05
CA GLU A 101 7.94 -5.96 -3.33
C GLU A 101 6.50 -6.40 -3.01
N ILE A 102 6.10 -7.55 -3.54
CA ILE A 102 4.76 -8.10 -3.39
C ILE A 102 4.74 -9.06 -2.20
N ILE A 103 3.88 -8.77 -1.22
CA ILE A 103 3.68 -9.57 -0.01
C ILE A 103 2.24 -10.09 -0.01
N PRO A 104 2.02 -11.38 -0.30
CA PRO A 104 0.67 -11.98 -0.33
C PRO A 104 -0.04 -11.94 1.02
#